data_AF-A0A812YM30-F1
#
_entry.id   AF-A0A812YM30-F1
#
_cell.length_a   1.000
_cell.length_b   1.000
_cell.length_c   1.000
_cell.angle_alpha   90.00
_cell.angle_beta   90.00
_cell.angle_gamma   90.00
#
_symmetry.space_group_name_H-M   'P 1'
#
loop_
_entity.id
_entity.type
_entity.pdbx_description
1 polymer ?
#
loop_
_entity_poly.entity_id
_entity_poly.type
_entity_poly.pdbx_seq_one_letter_code
_entity_poly.pdbx_strand_id
1 'polypeptide(L)'
;TPQYLAPEVLAPNSVTPVCSSNGSYDERADVWSLGVILFVMLTGHYPFRSSEDPLFWEGRFSFRGSGRAEELLRGLIKKRPEERLSLEQCLKSAWVLDNSRKAPPSPQRPVTKSLQELRIRLPQAPKNVSKFKTELDSFSLKHKVSASLQILEVVVAFCAEEPDSPLDAVWSELWEVLRQSCPELKWSRSLFPECKSWSLDGPADPMLEEEQEALEAIYAADFEVLNSCSWIIHVGCGTALRVELPAGYPASRPPCVWVECPHGTAPPDIQASLEACWTGSECVYDMAECLRAAVHAAQTGEKPGLQIVSKAADPDVAPAQAQAKLSIVHGEILIDRKSSFQAHMAHVSSIQEVESVRDALLQDRKIMAATHNVAAWRFRYTDPAIWEDFTDDGEAGAGRRLLAVLKKRGDKDIVVIVTRWRGIIHLGVDRFRNYCKAAVQLLENEDGGRQGSKKRGQ
;
A
#
# COMPACT_ATOMS: atom_id res chain seq x y z
N THR A 1 -30.14 4.69 2.88
CA THR A 1 -29.30 5.46 1.94
C THR A 1 -28.74 6.68 2.66
N PRO A 2 -27.44 7.00 2.54
CA PRO A 2 -26.87 8.14 3.26
C PRO A 2 -27.57 9.45 2.86
N GLN A 3 -28.06 10.21 3.84
CA GLN A 3 -28.93 11.39 3.65
C GLN A 3 -28.18 12.64 3.12
N TYR A 4 -26.86 12.54 2.97
CA TYR A 4 -26.00 13.60 2.43
C TYR A 4 -25.67 13.42 0.95
N LEU A 5 -26.01 12.28 0.33
CA LEU A 5 -25.71 12.03 -1.08
C LEU A 5 -26.49 12.97 -2.01
N ALA A 6 -25.85 13.36 -3.10
CA ALA A 6 -26.45 14.19 -4.13
C ALA A 6 -27.50 13.42 -4.95
N PRO A 7 -28.53 14.10 -5.51
CA PRO A 7 -29.59 13.46 -6.29
C PRO A 7 -29.08 12.62 -7.46
N GLU A 8 -28.06 13.10 -8.18
CA GLU A 8 -27.45 12.41 -9.32
C GLU A 8 -26.70 11.13 -8.94
N VAL A 9 -26.23 11.00 -7.69
CA VAL A 9 -25.61 9.78 -7.18
C VAL A 9 -26.67 8.70 -6.92
N LEU A 10 -27.89 9.11 -6.57
CA LEU A 10 -29.00 8.21 -6.25
C LEU A 10 -29.84 7.81 -7.47
N ALA A 11 -29.81 8.60 -8.53
CA ALA A 11 -30.58 8.36 -9.75
C ALA A 11 -29.69 8.41 -11.01
N PRO A 12 -28.85 7.38 -11.25
CA PRO A 12 -27.94 7.35 -12.41
C PRO A 12 -28.65 7.31 -13.79
N ASN A 13 -29.98 7.14 -13.83
CA ASN A 13 -30.78 7.01 -15.06
C ASN A 13 -31.84 8.12 -15.26
N SER A 14 -31.86 9.20 -14.48
CA SER A 14 -32.79 10.31 -14.72
C SER A 14 -32.17 11.34 -15.67
N VAL A 15 -32.81 11.47 -16.84
CA VAL A 15 -32.43 12.32 -17.98
C VAL A 15 -32.12 13.77 -17.55
N THR A 16 -30.84 14.11 -17.45
CA THR A 16 -30.31 15.46 -17.61
C THR A 16 -29.22 15.44 -18.69
N PRO A 17 -29.18 16.42 -19.62
CA PRO A 17 -28.39 16.33 -20.85
C PRO A 17 -26.89 16.68 -20.65
N VAL A 18 -26.30 16.26 -19.52
CA VAL A 18 -24.85 16.38 -19.28
C VAL A 18 -24.33 15.05 -18.73
N CYS A 19 -24.76 13.93 -19.33
CA CYS A 19 -24.08 12.66 -19.17
C CYS A 19 -22.98 12.57 -20.23
N SER A 20 -21.74 12.87 -19.85
CA SER A 20 -20.57 12.41 -20.58
C SER A 20 -20.54 10.88 -20.49
N SER A 21 -21.16 10.21 -21.46
CA SER A 21 -20.98 8.82 -21.93
C SER A 21 -20.63 7.66 -20.96
N ASN A 22 -20.71 7.79 -19.63
CA ASN A 22 -20.31 6.71 -18.71
C ASN A 22 -20.90 6.73 -17.29
N GLY A 23 -21.99 7.47 -17.03
CA GLY A 23 -22.71 7.38 -15.73
C GLY A 23 -21.91 7.78 -14.47
N SER A 24 -20.82 8.52 -14.62
CA SER A 24 -19.98 9.01 -13.51
C SER A 24 -20.44 10.40 -13.06
N TYR A 25 -20.61 10.61 -11.76
CA TYR A 25 -20.72 11.94 -11.16
C TYR A 25 -19.33 12.63 -11.13
N ASP A 26 -19.31 13.95 -10.95
CA ASP A 26 -18.10 14.79 -10.86
C ASP A 26 -17.93 15.37 -9.44
N GLU A 27 -16.92 16.22 -9.22
CA GLU A 27 -16.62 16.82 -7.91
C GLU A 27 -17.76 17.69 -7.35
N ARG A 28 -18.76 18.06 -8.18
CA ARG A 28 -19.89 18.87 -7.74
C ARG A 28 -20.84 18.06 -6.86
N ALA A 29 -20.83 16.73 -6.94
CA ALA A 29 -21.56 15.87 -6.00
C ALA A 29 -21.06 16.06 -4.55
N ASP A 30 -19.76 16.32 -4.37
CA ASP A 30 -19.17 16.63 -3.07
C ASP A 30 -19.63 18.00 -2.55
N VAL A 31 -19.86 18.97 -3.44
CA VAL A 31 -20.38 20.30 -3.09
C VAL A 31 -21.79 20.23 -2.51
N TRP A 32 -22.65 19.36 -3.05
CA TRP A 32 -23.96 19.09 -2.43
C TRP A 32 -23.81 18.49 -1.04
N SER A 33 -22.95 17.48 -0.91
CA SER A 33 -22.69 16.80 0.36
C SER A 33 -22.16 17.79 1.40
N LEU A 34 -21.26 18.69 1.01
CA LEU A 34 -20.76 19.79 1.83
C LEU A 34 -21.90 20.70 2.31
N GLY A 35 -22.83 21.06 1.43
CA GLY A 35 -24.01 21.85 1.79
C GLY A 35 -24.90 21.15 2.83
N VAL A 36 -25.17 19.85 2.64
CA VAL A 36 -25.98 19.07 3.59
C VAL A 36 -25.27 18.95 4.94
N ILE A 37 -23.97 18.65 4.96
CA ILE A 37 -23.20 18.53 6.21
C ILE A 37 -23.13 19.90 6.91
N LEU A 38 -22.88 20.99 6.19
CA LEU A 38 -22.89 22.34 6.76
C LEU A 38 -24.25 22.69 7.36
N PHE A 39 -25.36 22.34 6.70
CA PHE A 39 -26.71 22.52 7.24
C PHE A 39 -26.88 21.77 8.56
N VAL A 40 -26.45 20.50 8.62
CA VAL A 40 -26.51 19.67 9.83
C VAL A 40 -25.65 20.27 10.95
N MET A 41 -24.45 20.75 10.65
CA MET A 41 -23.59 21.40 11.64
C MET A 41 -24.24 22.66 12.24
N LEU A 42 -25.01 23.41 11.44
CA LEU A 42 -25.64 24.66 11.88
C LEU A 42 -26.99 24.46 12.59
N THR A 43 -27.70 23.37 12.32
CA THR A 43 -29.09 23.16 12.78
C THR A 43 -29.28 21.94 13.66
N GLY A 44 -28.35 20.98 13.64
CA GLY A 44 -28.44 19.71 14.35
C GLY A 44 -29.38 18.69 13.69
N HIS A 45 -29.95 18.98 12.52
CA HIS A 45 -30.83 18.06 11.79
C HIS A 45 -30.58 18.13 10.28
N TYR A 46 -31.06 17.15 9.53
CA TYR A 46 -30.91 17.13 8.07
C TYR A 46 -31.87 18.13 7.39
N PRO A 47 -31.49 18.71 6.24
CA PRO A 47 -32.37 19.57 5.45
C PRO A 47 -33.52 18.79 4.79
N PHE A 48 -33.35 17.48 4.60
CA PHE A 48 -34.32 16.58 3.98
C PHE A 48 -34.51 15.34 4.84
N ARG A 49 -35.72 14.78 4.85
CA ARG A 49 -36.01 13.58 5.67
C ARG A 49 -35.47 12.30 5.05
N SER A 50 -35.53 12.19 3.73
CA SER A 50 -35.07 11.05 2.94
C SER A 50 -35.02 11.42 1.46
N SER A 51 -34.53 10.50 0.62
CA SER A 51 -34.63 10.60 -0.84
C SER A 51 -36.07 10.47 -1.38
N GLU A 52 -37.05 10.18 -0.53
CA GLU A 52 -38.47 10.18 -0.90
C GLU A 52 -39.11 11.57 -0.71
N ASP A 53 -38.42 12.49 -0.03
CA ASP A 53 -38.86 13.87 0.15
C ASP A 53 -38.83 14.61 -1.19
N PRO A 54 -39.95 15.12 -1.73
CA PRO A 54 -39.94 15.87 -3.00
C PRO A 54 -38.99 17.08 -2.98
N LEU A 55 -38.80 17.66 -1.80
CA LEU A 55 -37.92 18.81 -1.60
C LEU A 55 -36.44 18.47 -1.80
N PHE A 56 -36.05 17.21 -1.56
CA PHE A 56 -34.70 16.70 -1.80
C PHE A 56 -34.34 16.85 -3.29
N TRP A 57 -35.22 16.38 -4.18
CA TRP A 57 -35.00 16.45 -5.63
C TRP A 57 -35.05 17.86 -6.21
N GLU A 58 -35.64 18.81 -5.47
CA GLU A 58 -35.67 20.22 -5.83
C GLU A 58 -34.52 21.02 -5.20
N GLY A 59 -33.77 20.45 -4.25
CA GLY A 59 -32.78 21.19 -3.46
C GLY A 59 -33.41 22.31 -2.61
N ARG A 60 -34.67 22.16 -2.20
CA ARG A 60 -35.40 23.19 -1.47
C ARG A 60 -35.47 22.85 0.01
N PHE A 61 -34.96 23.72 0.86
CA PHE A 61 -34.97 23.52 2.30
C PHE A 61 -35.33 24.83 3.02
N SER A 62 -35.79 24.70 4.27
CA SER A 62 -36.00 25.81 5.17
C SER A 62 -34.83 25.89 6.14
N PHE A 63 -34.24 27.07 6.27
CA PHE A 63 -33.15 27.34 7.20
C PHE A 63 -33.51 28.50 8.11
N ARG A 64 -33.27 28.34 9.42
CA ARG A 64 -33.57 29.35 10.46
C ARG A 64 -32.28 29.84 11.11
N GLY A 65 -31.37 30.40 10.32
CA GLY A 65 -30.11 30.98 10.80
C GLY A 65 -29.85 32.36 10.19
N SER A 66 -28.58 32.78 10.14
CA SER A 66 -28.23 34.09 9.55
C SER A 66 -28.41 34.09 8.03
N GLY A 67 -28.85 35.22 7.46
CA GLY A 67 -29.06 35.34 6.01
C GLY A 67 -27.81 35.06 5.18
N ARG A 68 -26.61 35.36 5.72
CA ARG A 68 -25.32 35.03 5.07
C ARG A 68 -25.06 33.51 5.04
N ALA A 69 -25.40 32.79 6.11
CA ALA A 69 -25.27 31.32 6.13
C ALA A 69 -26.27 30.68 5.16
N GLU A 70 -27.50 31.21 5.12
CA GLU A 70 -28.54 30.77 4.20
C GLU A 70 -28.13 30.93 2.74
N GLU A 71 -27.53 32.07 2.39
CA GLU A 71 -27.02 32.35 1.05
C GLU A 71 -25.99 31.31 0.60
N LEU A 72 -25.01 30.98 1.47
CA LEU A 72 -24.02 29.94 1.19
C LEU A 72 -24.68 28.56 1.02
N LEU A 73 -25.57 28.17 1.94
CA LEU A 73 -26.29 26.90 1.86
C LEU A 73 -27.11 26.78 0.58
N ARG A 74 -27.79 27.86 0.16
CA ARG A 74 -28.56 27.90 -1.09
C ARG A 74 -27.68 27.83 -2.33
N GLY A 75 -26.43 28.26 -2.24
CA GLY A 75 -25.45 28.12 -3.32
C GLY A 75 -24.83 26.72 -3.41
N LEU A 76 -24.71 26.00 -2.28
CA LEU A 76 -24.19 24.63 -2.23
C LEU A 76 -25.23 23.58 -2.62
N ILE A 77 -26.46 23.73 -2.12
CA ILE A 77 -27.55 22.75 -2.30
C ILE A 77 -28.44 23.20 -3.48
N LYS A 78 -27.97 22.92 -4.70
CA LYS A 78 -28.71 23.16 -5.95
C LYS A 78 -29.00 21.85 -6.67
N LYS A 79 -30.21 21.77 -7.24
CA LYS A 79 -30.67 20.61 -8.04
C LYS A 79 -29.70 20.30 -9.18
N ARG A 80 -29.29 21.31 -9.95
CA ARG A 80 -28.36 21.16 -11.06
C ARG A 80 -26.92 21.30 -10.56
N PRO A 81 -26.03 20.31 -10.80
CA PRO A 81 -24.63 20.38 -10.37
C PRO A 81 -23.92 21.67 -10.82
N GLU A 82 -24.11 22.07 -12.07
CA GLU A 82 -23.50 23.25 -12.69
C GLU A 82 -23.95 24.60 -12.09
N GLU A 83 -25.06 24.62 -11.34
CA GLU A 83 -25.53 25.81 -10.61
C GLU A 83 -24.94 25.91 -9.20
N ARG A 84 -24.24 24.87 -8.73
CA ARG A 84 -23.61 24.85 -7.40
C ARG A 84 -22.40 25.76 -7.40
N LEU A 85 -22.17 26.44 -6.27
CA LEU A 85 -20.97 27.23 -6.06
C LEU A 85 -19.72 26.35 -6.18
N SER A 86 -18.67 26.86 -6.83
CA SER A 86 -17.36 26.22 -6.73
C SER A 86 -16.78 26.39 -5.33
N LEU A 87 -15.83 25.53 -4.95
CA LEU A 87 -15.14 25.65 -3.66
C LEU A 87 -14.44 27.02 -3.51
N GLU A 88 -13.87 27.54 -4.59
CA GLU A 88 -13.25 28.87 -4.59
C GLU A 88 -14.28 29.98 -4.29
N GLN A 89 -15.49 29.88 -4.85
CA GLN A 89 -16.57 30.81 -4.56
C GLN A 89 -17.08 30.66 -3.11
N CYS A 90 -17.12 29.43 -2.59
CA CYS A 90 -17.51 29.17 -1.20
C CYS A 90 -16.55 29.83 -0.20
N LEU A 91 -15.24 29.71 -0.43
CA LEU A 91 -14.19 30.33 0.38
C LEU A 91 -14.27 31.86 0.37
N LYS A 92 -14.77 32.44 -0.74
CA LYS A 92 -14.98 33.88 -0.90
C LYS A 92 -16.34 34.37 -0.38
N SER A 93 -17.21 33.48 0.11
CA SER A 93 -18.54 33.87 0.60
C SER A 93 -18.45 34.75 1.85
N ALA A 94 -19.38 35.71 1.97
CA ALA A 94 -19.41 36.63 3.10
C ALA A 94 -19.47 35.88 4.44
N TRP A 95 -20.28 34.82 4.53
CA TRP A 95 -20.39 34.01 5.74
C TRP A 95 -19.07 33.35 6.13
N VAL A 96 -18.32 32.76 5.19
CA VAL A 96 -17.01 32.17 5.48
C VAL A 96 -16.03 33.25 5.90
N LEU A 97 -16.00 34.39 5.22
CA LEU A 97 -15.07 35.48 5.55
C LEU A 97 -15.35 36.12 6.93
N ASP A 98 -16.61 36.21 7.33
CA ASP A 98 -17.00 36.74 8.65
C ASP A 98 -16.62 35.82 9.81
N ASN A 99 -16.70 34.51 9.59
CA ASN A 99 -16.50 33.51 10.62
C ASN A 99 -15.07 32.96 10.65
N SER A 100 -14.35 32.97 9.52
CA SER A 100 -12.92 32.62 9.45
C SER A 100 -12.02 33.58 10.22
N ARG A 101 -12.42 34.86 10.35
CA ARG A 101 -11.70 35.87 11.15
C ARG A 101 -11.99 35.82 12.65
N LYS A 102 -13.06 35.13 13.07
CA LYS A 102 -13.48 34.98 14.47
C LYS A 102 -13.05 33.65 15.08
N ALA A 103 -12.64 32.68 14.27
CA ALA A 103 -11.81 31.61 14.78
C ALA A 103 -10.58 32.26 15.44
N PRO A 104 -10.14 31.84 16.64
CA PRO A 104 -8.75 32.12 17.04
C PRO A 104 -7.91 31.75 15.82
N PRO A 105 -6.87 32.52 15.46
CA PRO A 105 -6.09 32.20 14.28
C PRO A 105 -5.79 30.72 14.34
N SER A 106 -6.42 29.93 13.44
CA SER A 106 -5.95 28.60 13.14
C SER A 106 -4.49 28.86 12.87
N PRO A 107 -3.56 28.35 13.69
CA PRO A 107 -2.18 28.83 13.70
C PRO A 107 -1.78 28.94 12.25
N GLN A 108 -1.70 30.18 11.75
CA GLN A 108 -1.34 30.41 10.37
C GLN A 108 0.04 29.81 10.37
N ARG A 109 0.19 28.60 9.79
CA ARG A 109 1.45 27.89 9.81
C ARG A 109 2.42 28.93 9.29
N PRO A 110 3.29 29.48 10.15
CA PRO A 110 4.32 30.31 9.62
C PRO A 110 5.08 29.35 8.69
N VAL A 111 5.54 29.83 7.56
CA VAL A 111 6.55 29.10 6.78
C VAL A 111 7.80 29.12 7.65
N THR A 112 7.79 28.27 8.67
CA THR A 112 8.79 28.11 9.72
C THR A 112 8.95 26.62 9.87
N LYS A 113 10.15 26.15 9.49
CA LYS A 113 10.80 24.88 9.83
C LYS A 113 9.86 23.76 10.29
N SER A 114 9.72 22.76 9.43
CA SER A 114 9.03 21.48 9.65
C SER A 114 8.92 21.09 11.13
N LEU A 115 7.76 21.39 11.75
CA LEU A 115 7.39 20.78 13.02
C LEU A 115 7.11 19.30 12.71
N GLN A 116 7.92 18.41 13.25
CA GLN A 116 7.81 16.98 13.01
C GLN A 116 6.56 16.45 13.72
N GLU A 117 5.60 15.94 12.94
CA GLU A 117 4.36 15.34 13.41
C GLU A 117 4.45 13.81 13.32
N LEU A 118 4.43 13.11 14.46
CA LEU A 118 4.19 11.67 14.49
C LEU A 118 2.68 11.42 14.49
N ARG A 119 2.21 10.51 13.64
CA ARG A 119 0.80 10.09 13.59
C ARG A 119 0.68 8.60 13.86
N ILE A 120 0.02 8.26 14.96
CA ILE A 120 -0.23 6.89 15.40
C ILE A 120 -1.71 6.58 15.18
N ARG A 121 -2.03 5.73 14.21
CA ARG A 121 -3.41 5.28 13.99
C ARG A 121 -3.79 4.22 15.02
N LEU A 122 -4.95 4.40 15.62
CA LEU A 122 -5.59 3.49 16.55
C LEU A 122 -6.53 2.57 15.73
N PRO A 123 -6.54 1.25 15.99
CA PRO A 123 -7.40 0.29 15.31
C PRO A 123 -8.88 0.51 15.65
N GLN A 124 -9.14 1.12 16.81
CA GLN A 124 -10.48 1.46 17.28
C GLN A 124 -10.42 2.63 18.26
N ALA A 125 -11.57 3.26 18.49
CA ALA A 125 -11.66 4.35 19.44
C ALA A 125 -11.31 3.86 20.86
N PRO A 126 -10.58 4.65 21.67
CA PRO A 126 -10.34 4.33 23.07
C PRO A 126 -11.66 4.08 23.80
N LYS A 127 -11.66 3.11 24.73
CA LYS A 127 -12.86 2.76 25.52
C LYS A 127 -13.44 3.97 26.27
N ASN A 128 -12.57 4.90 26.70
CA ASN A 128 -12.96 6.16 27.32
C ASN A 128 -12.19 7.33 26.67
N VAL A 129 -12.77 7.90 25.61
CA VAL A 129 -12.17 8.98 24.82
C VAL A 129 -11.86 10.22 25.67
N SER A 130 -12.75 10.59 26.60
CA SER A 130 -12.58 11.78 27.43
C SER A 130 -11.39 11.64 28.38
N LYS A 131 -11.28 10.49 29.07
CA LYS A 131 -10.13 10.20 29.95
C LYS A 131 -8.83 10.17 29.15
N PHE A 132 -8.84 9.53 27.98
CA PHE A 132 -7.67 9.42 27.13
C PHE A 132 -7.19 10.79 26.61
N LYS A 133 -8.10 11.69 26.23
CA LYS A 133 -7.75 13.07 25.87
C LYS A 133 -7.07 13.80 27.04
N THR A 134 -7.59 13.66 28.27
CA THR A 134 -6.97 14.25 29.46
C THR A 134 -5.56 13.68 29.76
N GLU A 135 -5.36 12.39 29.52
CA GLU A 135 -4.02 11.76 29.63
C GLU A 135 -3.05 12.31 28.57
N LEU A 136 -3.50 12.48 27.32
CA LEU A 136 -2.71 13.12 26.26
C LEU A 136 -2.41 14.60 26.54
N ASP A 137 -3.36 15.34 27.13
CA ASP A 137 -3.14 16.73 27.55
C ASP A 137 -2.08 16.81 28.67
N SER A 138 -2.16 15.89 29.65
CA SER A 138 -1.18 15.79 30.74
C SER A 138 0.21 15.44 30.22
N PHE A 139 0.27 14.49 29.26
CA PHE A 139 1.49 14.13 28.54
C PHE A 139 2.08 15.31 27.76
N SER A 140 1.23 16.05 27.04
CA SER A 140 1.60 17.23 26.26
C SER A 140 2.26 18.31 27.12
N LEU A 141 1.64 18.62 28.27
CA LEU A 141 2.17 19.59 29.24
C LEU A 141 3.51 19.15 29.83
N LYS A 142 3.65 17.86 30.16
CA LYS A 142 4.86 17.33 30.79
C LYS A 142 6.07 17.36 29.86
N HIS A 143 5.87 16.97 28.60
CA HIS A 143 6.95 16.83 27.61
C HIS A 143 7.10 18.02 26.67
N LYS A 144 6.28 19.06 26.83
CA LYS A 144 6.24 20.25 25.97
C LYS A 144 6.03 19.91 24.48
N VAL A 145 5.22 18.88 24.22
CA VAL A 145 4.80 18.43 22.88
C VAL A 145 3.30 18.64 22.73
N SER A 146 2.79 18.61 21.51
CA SER A 146 1.34 18.63 21.26
C SER A 146 0.86 17.24 20.89
N ALA A 147 0.35 16.47 21.85
CA ALA A 147 -0.30 15.19 21.63
C ALA A 147 -1.83 15.34 21.64
N SER A 148 -2.50 14.95 20.57
CA SER A 148 -3.96 15.07 20.45
C SER A 148 -4.57 13.87 19.75
N LEU A 149 -5.79 13.51 20.13
CA LEU A 149 -6.57 12.51 19.41
C LEU A 149 -7.43 13.18 18.33
N GLN A 150 -7.13 12.88 17.07
CA GLN A 150 -7.88 13.27 15.88
C GLN A 150 -8.55 12.03 15.30
N ILE A 151 -9.85 11.86 15.55
CA ILE A 151 -10.63 10.67 15.15
C ILE A 151 -10.04 9.40 15.79
N LEU A 152 -9.27 8.62 15.02
CA LEU A 152 -8.56 7.42 15.43
C LEU A 152 -7.05 7.62 15.30
N GLU A 153 -6.55 8.84 15.21
CA GLU A 153 -5.12 9.12 15.12
C GLU A 153 -4.66 9.91 16.34
N VAL A 154 -3.64 9.41 17.01
CA VAL A 154 -2.89 10.18 18.01
C VAL A 154 -1.79 10.91 17.27
N VAL A 155 -1.93 12.23 17.19
CA VAL A 155 -0.97 13.12 16.52
C VAL A 155 -0.11 13.77 17.59
N VAL A 156 1.20 13.53 17.54
CA VAL A 156 2.20 14.11 18.43
C VAL A 156 3.10 15.03 17.62
N ALA A 157 3.02 16.33 17.87
CA ALA A 157 3.88 17.33 17.24
C ALA A 157 4.97 17.79 18.22
N PHE A 158 6.23 17.74 17.78
CA PHE A 158 7.37 18.23 18.53
C PHE A 158 7.56 19.73 18.28
N CYS A 159 7.70 20.52 19.35
CA CYS A 159 8.07 21.92 19.24
C CYS A 159 9.51 22.06 18.71
N ALA A 160 9.83 23.17 18.05
CA ALA A 160 11.14 23.40 17.41
C ALA A 160 12.34 23.54 18.38
N GLU A 161 12.09 23.53 19.70
CA GLU A 161 13.10 23.51 20.75
C GLU A 161 13.25 22.07 21.25
N GLU A 162 14.49 21.59 21.45
CA GLU A 162 14.72 20.23 21.97
C GLU A 162 13.92 20.02 23.26
N PRO A 163 13.19 18.88 23.39
CA PRO A 163 12.45 18.61 24.62
C PRO A 163 13.41 18.56 25.81
N ASP A 164 13.01 19.16 26.94
CA ASP A 164 13.79 19.13 28.20
C ASP A 164 14.02 17.69 28.70
N SER A 165 13.17 16.76 28.27
CA SER A 165 13.28 15.34 28.54
C SER A 165 13.93 14.60 27.36
N PRO A 166 14.80 13.60 27.62
CA PRO A 166 15.29 12.73 26.57
C PRO A 166 14.12 12.12 25.79
N LEU A 167 14.19 12.11 24.45
CA LEU A 167 13.13 11.57 23.59
C LEU A 167 12.68 10.17 24.04
N ASP A 168 13.60 9.30 24.47
CA ASP A 168 13.29 7.96 24.97
C ASP A 168 12.34 7.96 26.18
N ALA A 169 12.43 8.97 27.05
CA ALA A 169 11.55 9.15 28.20
C ALA A 169 10.17 9.67 27.78
N VAL A 170 10.13 10.60 26.82
CA VAL A 170 8.89 11.07 26.17
C VAL A 170 8.15 9.86 25.58
N TRP A 171 8.86 9.02 24.84
CA TRP A 171 8.27 7.85 24.19
C TRP A 171 7.79 6.77 25.17
N SER A 172 8.59 6.49 26.20
CA SER A 172 8.22 5.49 27.21
C SER A 172 6.91 5.83 27.93
N GLU A 173 6.67 7.12 28.18
CA GLU A 173 5.45 7.57 28.85
C GLU A 173 4.25 7.64 27.91
N LEU A 174 4.44 8.11 26.67
CA LEU A 174 3.39 8.05 25.65
C LEU A 174 2.90 6.61 25.48
N TRP A 175 3.84 5.65 25.53
CA TRP A 175 3.48 4.24 25.47
C TRP A 175 2.63 3.76 26.61
N GLU A 176 2.94 4.15 27.84
CA GLU A 176 2.14 3.73 28.97
C GLU A 176 0.73 4.33 28.91
N VAL A 177 0.60 5.58 28.43
CA VAL A 177 -0.70 6.22 28.16
C VAL A 177 -1.50 5.43 27.10
N LEU A 178 -0.86 5.08 25.97
CA LEU A 178 -1.50 4.32 24.90
C LEU A 178 -1.90 2.91 25.35
N ARG A 179 -1.04 2.22 26.11
CA ARG A 179 -1.28 0.87 26.61
C ARG A 179 -2.44 0.80 27.58
N GLN A 180 -2.54 1.78 28.48
CA GLN A 180 -3.62 1.82 29.47
C GLN A 180 -4.98 2.12 28.84
N SER A 181 -5.02 3.03 27.88
CA SER A 181 -6.26 3.48 27.25
C SER A 181 -6.70 2.63 26.06
N CYS A 182 -5.76 1.91 25.44
CA CYS A 182 -5.99 0.97 24.33
C CYS A 182 -5.32 -0.39 24.63
N PRO A 183 -5.89 -1.24 25.50
CA PRO A 183 -5.26 -2.51 25.88
C PRO A 183 -5.25 -3.57 24.77
N GLU A 184 -6.13 -3.45 23.76
CA GLU A 184 -6.15 -4.31 22.57
C GLU A 184 -4.98 -4.00 21.61
N LEU A 185 -4.27 -2.90 21.88
CA LEU A 185 -3.13 -2.41 21.13
C LEU A 185 -1.88 -3.18 21.61
N LYS A 186 -1.61 -4.34 21.00
CA LYS A 186 -0.43 -5.15 21.31
C LYS A 186 0.77 -4.66 20.49
N TRP A 187 1.61 -3.84 21.12
CA TRP A 187 2.86 -3.34 20.54
C TRP A 187 4.07 -4.18 20.98
N SER A 188 5.04 -4.32 20.08
CA SER A 188 6.40 -4.78 20.39
C SER A 188 7.23 -3.63 20.98
N ARG A 189 8.10 -3.94 21.95
CA ARG A 189 9.02 -3.00 22.60
C ARG A 189 10.20 -2.57 21.71
N SER A 190 10.40 -3.16 20.52
CA SER A 190 11.55 -2.90 19.64
C SER A 190 11.36 -1.71 18.67
N LEU A 191 10.42 -0.81 18.97
CA LEU A 191 9.98 0.27 18.09
C LEU A 191 10.94 1.46 17.91
N PHE A 192 12.12 1.50 18.52
CA PHE A 192 12.94 2.70 18.47
C PHE A 192 14.41 2.41 18.18
N PRO A 193 14.91 2.72 16.97
CA PRO A 193 16.31 3.08 16.83
C PRO A 193 16.53 4.33 17.68
N GLU A 194 17.72 4.50 18.25
CA GLU A 194 18.16 5.79 18.79
C GLU A 194 17.85 6.90 17.77
N CYS A 195 16.76 7.64 17.99
CA CYS A 195 16.23 8.66 17.08
C CYS A 195 16.94 9.97 17.35
N LYS A 196 18.20 10.04 16.92
CA LYS A 196 19.04 11.22 17.05
C LYS A 196 19.10 12.09 15.78
N SER A 197 18.50 11.67 14.68
CA SER A 197 18.50 12.49 13.46
C SER A 197 17.34 12.15 12.53
N TRP A 198 16.16 12.69 12.84
CA TRP A 198 15.12 12.83 11.83
C TRP A 198 15.33 14.18 11.14
N SER A 199 15.85 14.15 9.92
CA SER A 199 15.72 15.25 8.97
C SER A 199 14.78 14.75 7.87
N LEU A 200 13.50 15.06 7.99
CA LEU A 200 12.43 14.69 7.05
C LEU A 200 12.49 15.48 5.72
N ASP A 201 13.41 16.42 5.59
CA ASP A 201 13.62 17.23 4.38
C ASP A 201 15.01 16.95 3.76
N GLY A 202 15.45 15.69 3.76
CA GLY A 202 16.58 15.25 2.94
C GLY A 202 16.13 15.09 1.48
N PRO A 203 17.01 15.33 0.48
CA PRO A 203 16.68 15.00 -0.92
C PRO A 203 16.24 13.54 -1.01
N ALA A 204 15.22 13.25 -1.82
CA ALA A 204 14.75 11.90 -2.05
C ALA A 204 15.93 10.99 -2.34
N ASP A 205 16.14 9.99 -1.48
CA ASP A 205 17.17 8.99 -1.69
C ASP A 205 16.72 8.16 -2.90
N PRO A 206 17.45 8.17 -4.03
CA PRO A 206 17.04 7.46 -5.24
C PRO A 206 16.74 5.98 -4.98
N MET A 207 17.38 5.40 -3.97
CA MET A 207 17.18 4.01 -3.60
C MET A 207 15.82 3.75 -2.94
N LEU A 208 15.29 4.72 -2.19
CA LEU A 208 13.96 4.66 -1.58
C LEU A 208 12.85 4.79 -2.62
N GLU A 209 13.04 5.65 -3.63
CA GLU A 209 12.12 5.77 -4.76
C GLU A 209 12.05 4.46 -5.55
N GLU A 210 13.19 3.80 -5.79
CA GLU A 210 13.22 2.50 -6.49
C GLU A 210 12.50 1.38 -5.68
N GLU A 211 12.65 1.31 -4.35
CA GLU A 211 11.90 0.34 -3.53
C GLU A 211 10.41 0.65 -3.49
N GLN A 212 10.03 1.93 -3.38
CA GLN A 212 8.62 2.35 -3.43
C GLN A 212 7.96 1.95 -4.75
N GLU A 213 8.57 2.24 -5.90
CA GLU A 213 8.02 1.88 -7.22
C GLU A 213 7.84 0.36 -7.37
N ALA A 214 8.78 -0.43 -6.83
CA ALA A 214 8.68 -1.88 -6.84
C ALA A 214 7.50 -2.37 -5.99
N LEU A 215 7.31 -1.80 -4.80
CA LEU A 215 6.18 -2.12 -3.91
C LEU A 215 4.84 -1.68 -4.52
N GLU A 216 4.78 -0.52 -5.17
CA GLU A 216 3.60 -0.06 -5.92
C GLU A 216 3.20 -1.06 -7.02
N ALA A 217 4.17 -1.58 -7.78
CA ALA A 217 3.90 -2.60 -8.80
C ALA A 217 3.41 -3.93 -8.20
N ILE A 218 3.97 -4.33 -7.06
CA ILE A 218 3.67 -5.62 -6.41
C ILE A 218 2.32 -5.60 -5.69
N TYR A 219 1.99 -4.53 -4.96
CA TYR A 219 0.82 -4.48 -4.09
C TYR A 219 -0.32 -3.61 -4.66
N ALA A 220 -0.02 -2.68 -5.57
CA ALA A 220 -1.00 -1.80 -6.20
C ALA A 220 -1.92 -1.13 -5.17
N ALA A 221 -3.23 -1.42 -5.20
CA ALA A 221 -4.20 -0.85 -4.27
C ALA A 221 -3.97 -1.22 -2.80
N ASP A 222 -3.18 -2.27 -2.52
CA ASP A 222 -2.85 -2.70 -1.16
C ASP A 222 -1.62 -1.96 -0.58
N PHE A 223 -1.05 -0.98 -1.29
CA PHE A 223 0.08 -0.17 -0.81
C PHE A 223 -0.29 1.30 -0.73
N GLU A 224 -0.11 1.89 0.46
CA GLU A 224 -0.36 3.31 0.71
C GLU A 224 0.94 4.02 1.09
N VAL A 225 1.27 5.07 0.34
CA VAL A 225 2.41 5.93 0.61
C VAL A 225 1.93 7.14 1.40
N LEU A 226 2.34 7.23 2.67
CA LEU A 226 1.96 8.36 3.53
C LEU A 226 2.89 9.56 3.28
N ASN A 227 4.18 9.28 3.14
CA ASN A 227 5.23 10.21 2.73
C ASN A 227 6.45 9.43 2.20
N SER A 228 7.54 10.13 1.85
CA SER A 228 8.75 9.56 1.27
C SER A 228 9.44 8.48 2.11
N CYS A 229 9.18 8.41 3.42
CA CYS A 229 9.82 7.46 4.33
C CYS A 229 8.80 6.69 5.20
N SER A 230 7.50 6.75 4.89
CA SER A 230 6.45 6.15 5.70
C SER A 230 5.37 5.52 4.82
N TRP A 231 5.19 4.21 4.95
CA TRP A 231 4.36 3.40 4.08
C TRP A 231 3.45 2.44 4.86
N ILE A 232 2.36 2.00 4.23
CA ILE A 232 1.46 0.95 4.74
C ILE A 232 1.27 -0.10 3.64
N ILE A 233 1.38 -1.39 3.98
CA ILE A 233 1.07 -2.53 3.11
C ILE A 233 -0.04 -3.36 3.72
N HIS A 234 -1.18 -3.46 3.05
CA HIS A 234 -2.29 -4.32 3.45
C HIS A 234 -2.00 -5.78 3.05
N VAL A 235 -2.06 -6.69 4.01
CA VAL A 235 -1.75 -8.12 3.80
C VAL A 235 -2.99 -9.02 3.80
N GLY A 236 -4.17 -8.43 4.00
CA GLY A 236 -5.47 -9.10 3.97
C GLY A 236 -6.14 -9.17 5.34
N CYS A 237 -7.45 -9.45 5.35
CA CYS A 237 -8.29 -9.54 6.56
C CYS A 237 -8.25 -8.28 7.45
N GLY A 238 -8.03 -7.13 6.82
CA GLY A 238 -7.84 -5.84 7.49
C GLY A 238 -6.52 -5.71 8.26
N THR A 239 -5.62 -6.69 8.16
CA THR A 239 -4.27 -6.60 8.71
C THR A 239 -3.34 -5.83 7.77
N ALA A 240 -2.52 -4.95 8.32
CA ALA A 240 -1.54 -4.17 7.58
C ALA A 240 -0.18 -4.14 8.28
N LEU A 241 0.89 -4.01 7.47
CA LEU A 241 2.24 -3.70 7.92
C LEU A 241 2.47 -2.20 7.72
N ARG A 242 2.77 -1.47 8.79
CA ARG A 242 3.20 -0.08 8.71
C ARG A 242 4.70 0.00 8.88
N VAL A 243 5.32 0.84 8.07
CA VAL A 243 6.77 0.92 7.90
C VAL A 243 7.21 2.38 7.97
N GLU A 244 8.22 2.65 8.78
CA GLU A 244 8.98 3.91 8.75
C GLU A 244 10.46 3.61 8.46
N LEU A 245 11.04 4.38 7.54
CA LEU A 245 12.39 4.17 7.04
C LEU A 245 13.34 5.19 7.69
N PRO A 246 14.25 4.76 8.59
CA PRO A 246 15.18 5.68 9.23
C PRO A 246 16.27 6.14 8.26
N ALA A 247 16.90 7.28 8.58
CA ALA A 247 18.12 7.69 7.90
C ALA A 247 19.19 6.59 8.01
N GLY A 248 19.71 6.12 6.87
CA GLY A 248 20.67 5.02 6.79
C GLY A 248 20.05 3.65 6.48
N TYR A 249 18.73 3.56 6.38
CA TYR A 249 18.07 2.42 5.76
C TYR A 249 18.46 2.31 4.27
N PRO A 250 18.64 1.09 3.73
CA PRO A 250 18.66 -0.21 4.40
C PRO A 250 20.05 -0.65 4.88
N ALA A 251 21.11 0.04 4.46
CA ALA A 251 22.47 -0.46 4.58
C ALA A 251 22.99 -0.49 6.03
N SER A 252 22.63 0.52 6.83
CA SER A 252 23.14 0.70 8.19
C SER A 252 22.08 0.55 9.28
N ARG A 253 20.80 0.66 8.92
CA ARG A 253 19.67 0.53 9.86
C ARG A 253 18.51 -0.26 9.25
N PRO A 254 17.81 -1.10 10.05
CA PRO A 254 16.57 -1.74 9.63
C PRO A 254 15.42 -0.74 9.55
N PRO A 255 14.33 -1.07 8.85
CA PRO A 255 13.12 -0.27 8.87
C PRO A 255 12.40 -0.46 10.22
N CYS A 256 11.70 0.56 10.67
CA CYS A 256 10.83 0.52 11.85
C CYS A 256 9.46 0.02 11.43
N VAL A 257 9.02 -1.13 11.95
CA VAL A 257 7.78 -1.76 11.50
C VAL A 257 6.82 -2.10 12.62
N TRP A 258 5.53 -2.09 12.31
CA TRP A 258 4.49 -2.63 13.19
C TRP A 258 3.29 -3.16 12.42
N VAL A 259 2.49 -3.94 13.12
CA VAL A 259 1.36 -4.68 12.56
C VAL A 259 0.06 -4.06 13.06
N GLU A 260 -0.80 -3.63 12.14
CA GLU A 260 -2.17 -3.22 12.42
C GLU A 260 -3.08 -4.44 12.27
N CYS A 261 -3.80 -4.83 13.32
CA CYS A 261 -4.74 -5.98 13.30
C CYS A 261 -6.11 -5.59 13.88
N PRO A 262 -7.20 -5.61 13.09
CA PRO A 262 -8.53 -5.18 13.54
C PRO A 262 -9.22 -6.18 14.48
N HIS A 263 -8.69 -7.39 14.65
CA HIS A 263 -9.25 -8.43 15.54
C HIS A 263 -8.37 -8.74 16.76
N GLY A 264 -7.40 -7.87 17.08
CA GLY A 264 -6.73 -7.84 18.39
C GLY A 264 -5.69 -8.93 18.67
N THR A 265 -5.44 -9.84 17.73
CA THR A 265 -4.34 -10.81 17.83
C THR A 265 -3.45 -10.75 16.61
N ALA A 266 -2.30 -10.10 16.76
CA ALA A 266 -1.17 -10.30 15.87
C ALA A 266 -0.73 -11.78 15.95
N PRO A 267 -0.23 -12.37 14.84
CA PRO A 267 0.29 -13.72 14.86
C PRO A 267 1.39 -13.89 15.94
N PRO A 268 1.47 -15.05 16.61
CA PRO A 268 2.52 -15.30 17.60
C PRO A 268 3.92 -15.18 16.96
N ASP A 269 4.88 -14.65 17.73
CA ASP A 269 6.29 -14.47 17.33
C ASP A 269 6.52 -13.68 16.03
N ILE A 270 5.51 -12.93 15.57
CA ILE A 270 5.62 -12.16 14.32
C ILE A 270 6.77 -11.15 14.38
N GLN A 271 7.01 -10.55 15.53
CA GLN A 271 8.05 -9.54 15.68
C GLN A 271 9.45 -10.07 15.35
N ALA A 272 9.84 -11.20 15.95
CA ALA A 272 11.14 -11.81 15.70
C ALA A 272 11.28 -12.23 14.23
N SER A 273 10.17 -12.63 13.61
CA SER A 273 10.13 -13.02 12.20
C SER A 273 10.32 -11.81 11.28
N LEU A 274 9.69 -10.67 11.59
CA LEU A 274 9.89 -9.42 10.85
C LEU A 274 11.32 -8.90 11.00
N GLU A 275 11.88 -8.91 12.20
CA GLU A 275 13.25 -8.48 12.47
C GLU A 275 14.29 -9.33 11.71
N ALA A 276 14.04 -10.64 11.59
CA ALA A 276 14.89 -11.56 10.83
C ALA A 276 14.87 -11.31 9.30
N CYS A 277 13.91 -10.56 8.77
CA CYS A 277 13.86 -10.22 7.34
C CYS A 277 14.96 -9.24 6.92
N TRP A 278 15.53 -8.45 7.84
CA TRP A 278 16.57 -7.49 7.49
C TRP A 278 17.96 -8.09 7.57
N THR A 279 18.68 -8.05 6.45
CA THR A 279 20.06 -8.58 6.30
C THR A 279 21.07 -7.51 5.89
N GLY A 280 20.72 -6.22 6.03
CA GLY A 280 21.52 -5.09 5.53
C GLY A 280 21.13 -4.64 4.10
N SER A 281 19.97 -5.08 3.61
CA SER A 281 19.39 -4.70 2.32
C SER A 281 17.90 -4.40 2.44
N GLU A 282 17.28 -3.98 1.33
CA GLU A 282 15.84 -3.71 1.22
C GLU A 282 15.05 -4.96 1.61
N CYS A 283 14.07 -4.79 2.50
CA CYS A 283 13.40 -5.91 3.17
C CYS A 283 11.90 -5.67 3.42
N VAL A 284 11.33 -4.54 2.99
CA VAL A 284 9.93 -4.22 3.27
C VAL A 284 8.98 -5.25 2.65
N TYR A 285 9.28 -5.70 1.42
CA TYR A 285 8.53 -6.77 0.77
C TYR A 285 8.54 -8.07 1.60
N ASP A 286 9.71 -8.46 2.12
CA ASP A 286 9.86 -9.71 2.88
C ASP A 286 9.10 -9.67 4.20
N MET A 287 9.13 -8.52 4.86
CA MET A 287 8.37 -8.27 6.07
C MET A 287 6.85 -8.38 5.80
N ALA A 288 6.38 -7.82 4.69
CA ALA A 288 4.96 -7.89 4.32
C ALA A 288 4.52 -9.32 3.98
N GLU A 289 5.31 -10.10 3.24
CA GLU A 289 4.99 -11.52 2.97
C GLU A 289 5.10 -12.40 4.22
N CYS A 290 6.08 -12.12 5.09
CA CYS A 290 6.21 -12.78 6.39
C CYS A 290 4.94 -12.58 7.23
N LEU A 291 4.45 -11.34 7.29
CA LEU A 291 3.21 -11.02 7.97
C LEU A 291 2.01 -11.72 7.33
N ARG A 292 1.88 -11.69 5.99
CA ARG A 292 0.79 -12.37 5.28
C ARG A 292 0.76 -13.87 5.58
N ALA A 293 1.91 -14.53 5.54
CA ALA A 293 2.03 -15.95 5.84
C ALA A 293 1.63 -16.27 7.29
N ALA A 294 2.03 -15.43 8.24
CA ALA A 294 1.68 -15.60 9.64
C ALA A 294 0.18 -15.37 9.91
N VAL A 295 -0.44 -14.41 9.22
CA VAL A 295 -1.90 -14.18 9.28
C VAL A 295 -2.65 -15.39 8.71
N HIS A 296 -2.23 -15.90 7.56
CA HIS A 296 -2.83 -17.10 6.96
C HIS A 296 -2.72 -18.32 7.89
N ALA A 297 -1.54 -18.57 8.45
CA ALA A 297 -1.29 -19.65 9.40
C ALA A 297 -2.19 -19.55 10.65
N ALA A 298 -2.38 -18.34 11.18
CA ALA A 298 -3.26 -18.11 12.32
C ALA A 298 -4.75 -18.39 12.00
N GLN A 299 -5.15 -18.27 10.75
CA GLN A 299 -6.54 -18.48 10.30
C GLN A 299 -6.83 -19.95 9.95
N THR A 300 -5.88 -20.64 9.30
CA THR A 300 -6.08 -22.03 8.88
C THR A 300 -5.65 -23.05 9.93
N GLY A 301 -4.93 -22.62 10.97
CA GLY A 301 -4.33 -23.53 11.96
C GLY A 301 -3.15 -24.34 11.40
N GLU A 302 -2.74 -24.07 10.16
CA GLU A 302 -1.55 -24.64 9.55
C GLU A 302 -0.32 -23.87 10.04
N LYS A 303 0.78 -24.56 10.33
CA LYS A 303 2.03 -23.87 10.67
C LYS A 303 2.46 -22.98 9.49
N PRO A 304 3.02 -21.77 9.74
CA PRO A 304 3.52 -20.93 8.67
C PRO A 304 4.63 -21.69 7.94
N GLY A 305 4.33 -22.09 6.71
CA GLY A 305 5.24 -22.82 5.86
C GLY A 305 6.31 -21.88 5.30
N LEU A 306 7.29 -21.49 6.13
CA LEU A 306 8.65 -21.35 5.65
C LEU A 306 9.27 -22.75 5.70
N GLN A 307 8.97 -23.58 4.69
CA GLN A 307 9.75 -24.79 4.50
C GLN A 307 11.12 -24.40 3.93
N ILE A 308 12.04 -24.02 4.80
CA ILE A 308 13.45 -24.28 4.55
C ILE A 308 13.59 -25.80 4.70
N VAL A 309 13.32 -26.54 3.62
CA VAL A 309 13.75 -27.93 3.54
C VAL A 309 15.27 -27.87 3.34
N SER A 310 16.00 -28.06 4.43
CA SER A 310 17.41 -28.41 4.37
C SER A 310 17.60 -29.59 3.40
N LYS A 311 18.54 -29.44 2.46
CA LYS A 311 19.12 -30.52 1.63
C LYS A 311 18.90 -31.90 2.23
N ALA A 312 17.97 -32.67 1.66
CA ALA A 312 17.89 -34.10 1.86
C ALA A 312 17.99 -34.77 0.49
N ALA A 313 18.72 -35.88 0.48
CA ALA A 313 19.36 -36.51 -0.65
C ALA A 313 18.41 -37.03 -1.76
N ASP A 314 19.00 -37.12 -2.95
CA ASP A 314 18.56 -37.88 -4.11
C ASP A 314 17.93 -39.24 -3.75
N PRO A 315 16.82 -39.60 -4.41
CA PRO A 315 16.53 -40.97 -4.79
C PRO A 315 16.73 -41.18 -6.30
N ASP A 316 17.76 -41.97 -6.57
CA ASP A 316 18.18 -42.67 -7.77
C ASP A 316 17.10 -42.95 -8.87
N VAL A 317 17.33 -42.34 -10.05
CA VAL A 317 17.38 -42.87 -11.43
C VAL A 317 16.25 -43.74 -12.04
N ALA A 318 15.74 -43.28 -13.19
CA ALA A 318 15.62 -44.08 -14.41
C ALA A 318 15.77 -43.20 -15.69
N PRO A 319 16.50 -43.63 -16.74
CA PRO A 319 16.94 -42.76 -17.83
C PRO A 319 16.01 -42.74 -19.06
N ALA A 320 16.12 -41.62 -19.78
CA ALA A 320 15.85 -41.42 -21.20
C ALA A 320 14.40 -41.65 -21.69
N GLN A 321 13.65 -40.55 -21.83
CA GLN A 321 12.56 -40.44 -22.79
C GLN A 321 12.77 -39.25 -23.71
N ALA A 322 12.38 -39.45 -24.97
CA ALA A 322 12.70 -38.65 -26.13
C ALA A 322 12.49 -37.15 -25.90
N GLN A 323 13.51 -36.37 -26.27
CA GLN A 323 13.56 -34.91 -26.18
C GLN A 323 12.48 -34.32 -27.10
N ALA A 324 11.26 -34.19 -26.56
CA ALA A 324 10.20 -33.42 -27.19
C ALA A 324 10.73 -32.00 -27.40
N LYS A 325 10.49 -31.43 -28.58
CA LYS A 325 10.97 -30.10 -28.95
C LYS A 325 10.31 -29.08 -28.02
N LEU A 326 11.03 -28.64 -26.99
CA LEU A 326 10.58 -27.64 -26.02
C LEU A 326 10.32 -26.32 -26.76
N SER A 327 9.08 -25.84 -26.73
CA SER A 327 8.72 -24.55 -27.32
C SER A 327 9.02 -23.44 -26.32
N ILE A 328 10.19 -22.84 -26.43
CA ILE A 328 10.59 -21.70 -25.61
C ILE A 328 10.16 -20.41 -26.30
N VAL A 329 9.38 -19.59 -25.58
CA VAL A 329 9.00 -18.25 -26.00
C VAL A 329 9.97 -17.26 -25.38
N HIS A 330 10.52 -16.37 -26.22
CA HIS A 330 11.46 -15.34 -25.79
C HIS A 330 10.76 -13.98 -25.78
N GLY A 331 10.92 -13.22 -24.69
CA GLY A 331 10.44 -11.86 -24.57
C GLY A 331 11.36 -10.85 -25.25
N GLU A 332 10.89 -9.62 -25.34
CA GLU A 332 11.71 -8.49 -25.76
C GLU A 332 12.84 -8.22 -24.76
N ILE A 333 13.95 -7.68 -25.26
CA ILE A 333 15.09 -7.32 -24.41
C ILE A 333 14.80 -5.97 -23.77
N LEU A 334 14.63 -5.97 -22.45
CA LEU A 334 14.54 -4.75 -21.66
C LEU A 334 15.94 -4.25 -21.31
N ILE A 335 16.22 -2.98 -21.56
CA ILE A 335 17.52 -2.36 -21.29
C ILE A 335 17.35 -1.27 -20.25
N ASP A 336 18.17 -1.33 -19.20
CA ASP A 336 18.25 -0.31 -18.15
C ASP A 336 19.72 -0.07 -17.77
N ARG A 337 20.16 1.19 -17.89
CA ARG A 337 21.53 1.65 -17.56
C ARG A 337 22.62 0.68 -18.03
N LYS A 338 22.51 0.23 -19.29
CA LYS A 338 23.40 -0.74 -19.97
C LYS A 338 23.38 -2.18 -19.42
N SER A 339 22.57 -2.49 -18.42
CA SER A 339 22.17 -3.87 -18.15
C SER A 339 21.02 -4.25 -19.08
N SER A 340 20.98 -5.50 -19.51
CA SER A 340 19.87 -6.02 -20.30
C SER A 340 19.24 -7.23 -19.63
N PHE A 341 17.92 -7.37 -19.80
CA PHE A 341 17.09 -8.41 -19.24
C PHE A 341 16.24 -9.00 -20.35
N GLN A 342 16.19 -10.33 -20.44
CA GLN A 342 15.31 -11.02 -21.37
C GLN A 342 14.60 -12.15 -20.65
N ALA A 343 13.28 -12.14 -20.71
CA ALA A 343 12.48 -13.24 -20.17
C ALA A 343 12.33 -14.36 -21.20
N HIS A 344 12.25 -15.58 -20.70
CA HIS A 344 12.05 -16.82 -21.44
C HIS A 344 10.96 -17.62 -20.73
N MET A 345 10.01 -18.17 -21.46
CA MET A 345 8.93 -18.97 -20.90
C MET A 345 8.78 -20.27 -21.68
N ALA A 346 8.50 -21.36 -20.96
CA ALA A 346 8.10 -22.62 -21.56
C ALA A 346 7.03 -23.28 -20.69
N HIS A 347 6.19 -24.08 -21.34
CA HIS A 347 5.28 -24.98 -20.64
C HIS A 347 6.05 -26.15 -20.07
N VAL A 348 5.75 -26.48 -18.81
CA VAL A 348 6.38 -27.59 -18.09
C VAL A 348 5.36 -28.28 -17.19
N SER A 349 5.58 -29.56 -16.99
CA SER A 349 4.79 -30.47 -16.17
C SER A 349 5.64 -31.25 -15.16
N SER A 350 6.97 -31.10 -15.22
CA SER A 350 7.91 -31.77 -14.33
C SER A 350 9.19 -30.96 -14.15
N ILE A 351 9.97 -31.30 -13.11
CA ILE A 351 11.28 -30.70 -12.87
C ILE A 351 12.28 -31.05 -13.98
N GLN A 352 12.19 -32.24 -14.57
CA GLN A 352 13.04 -32.65 -15.70
C GLN A 352 12.80 -31.76 -16.94
N GLU A 353 11.55 -31.33 -17.18
CA GLU A 353 11.26 -30.38 -18.25
C GLU A 353 11.80 -28.98 -17.94
N VAL A 354 11.74 -28.52 -16.67
CA VAL A 354 12.38 -27.28 -16.23
C VAL A 354 13.89 -27.31 -16.49
N GLU A 355 14.57 -28.40 -16.11
CA GLU A 355 15.99 -28.59 -16.36
C GLU A 355 16.30 -28.65 -17.86
N SER A 356 15.47 -29.34 -18.64
CA SER A 356 15.64 -29.43 -20.10
C SER A 356 15.47 -28.07 -20.79
N VAL A 357 14.56 -27.22 -20.30
CA VAL A 357 14.38 -25.83 -20.79
C VAL A 357 15.62 -24.99 -20.47
N ARG A 358 16.12 -25.07 -19.22
CA ARG A 358 17.35 -24.38 -18.81
C ARG A 358 18.54 -24.82 -19.67
N ASP A 359 18.74 -26.12 -19.83
CA ASP A 359 19.86 -26.67 -20.57
C ASP A 359 19.77 -26.31 -22.06
N ALA A 360 18.57 -26.25 -22.64
CA ALA A 360 18.34 -25.76 -23.99
C ALA A 360 18.70 -24.26 -24.14
N LEU A 361 18.34 -23.41 -23.17
CA LEU A 361 18.73 -22.00 -23.16
C LEU A 361 20.26 -21.84 -23.06
N LEU A 362 20.93 -22.67 -22.25
CA LEU A 362 22.39 -22.64 -22.09
C LEU A 362 23.17 -23.15 -23.31
N GLN A 363 22.50 -23.70 -24.33
CA GLN A 363 23.13 -23.95 -25.63
C GLN A 363 23.42 -22.65 -26.40
N ASP A 364 22.67 -21.58 -26.14
CA ASP A 364 23.00 -20.25 -26.66
C ASP A 364 24.19 -19.67 -25.88
N ARG A 365 25.30 -19.47 -26.58
CA ARG A 365 26.54 -18.93 -25.99
C ARG A 365 26.35 -17.56 -25.34
N LYS A 366 25.41 -16.74 -25.80
CA LYS A 366 25.13 -15.43 -25.20
C LYS A 366 24.43 -15.57 -23.85
N ILE A 367 23.48 -16.50 -23.74
CA ILE A 367 22.73 -16.77 -22.51
C ILE A 367 23.62 -17.48 -21.48
N MET A 368 24.42 -18.45 -21.94
CA MET A 368 25.39 -19.14 -21.08
C MET A 368 26.46 -18.18 -20.52
N ALA A 369 26.87 -17.17 -21.29
CA ALA A 369 27.78 -16.13 -20.84
C ALA A 369 27.10 -14.97 -20.07
N ALA A 370 25.79 -15.04 -19.83
CA ALA A 370 25.08 -14.03 -19.07
C ALA A 370 25.51 -14.02 -17.60
N THR A 371 25.22 -12.92 -16.89
CA THR A 371 25.60 -12.78 -15.48
C THR A 371 24.73 -13.64 -14.58
N HIS A 372 23.43 -13.70 -14.89
CA HIS A 372 22.44 -14.47 -14.13
C HIS A 372 21.35 -15.01 -15.06
N ASN A 373 20.85 -16.20 -14.79
CA ASN A 373 19.72 -16.89 -15.41
C ASN A 373 18.73 -17.30 -14.31
N VAL A 374 18.06 -16.30 -13.76
CA VAL A 374 17.13 -16.44 -12.64
C VAL A 374 15.88 -17.16 -13.11
N ALA A 375 15.40 -18.17 -12.38
CA ALA A 375 14.23 -18.94 -12.78
C ALA A 375 13.18 -19.07 -11.67
N ALA A 376 11.91 -19.16 -12.07
CA ALA A 376 10.80 -19.57 -11.22
C ALA A 376 9.85 -20.45 -12.01
N TRP A 377 9.29 -21.49 -11.38
CA TRP A 377 8.36 -22.41 -12.04
C TRP A 377 7.22 -22.79 -11.12
N ARG A 378 6.09 -23.14 -11.74
CA ARG A 378 4.89 -23.64 -11.07
C ARG A 378 4.22 -24.65 -11.99
N PHE A 379 4.06 -25.90 -11.58
CA PHE A 379 3.36 -26.92 -12.36
C PHE A 379 2.59 -27.89 -11.45
N ARG A 380 1.54 -28.51 -12.00
CA ARG A 380 0.74 -29.49 -11.25
C ARG A 380 1.53 -30.78 -11.03
N TYR A 381 1.63 -31.21 -9.79
CA TYR A 381 2.22 -32.51 -9.43
C TYR A 381 1.15 -33.59 -9.31
N THR A 382 0.11 -33.31 -8.53
CA THR A 382 -1.15 -34.08 -8.43
C THR A 382 -2.29 -33.08 -8.36
N ASP A 383 -3.50 -33.38 -8.83
CA ASP A 383 -4.63 -32.45 -8.65
C ASP A 383 -5.12 -32.57 -7.19
N PRO A 384 -5.05 -31.54 -6.32
CA PRO A 384 -4.82 -30.10 -6.55
C PRO A 384 -3.42 -29.54 -6.17
N ALA A 385 -2.45 -30.38 -5.80
CA ALA A 385 -1.10 -29.98 -5.42
C ALA A 385 -0.26 -29.39 -6.59
N ILE A 386 0.24 -28.18 -6.38
CA ILE A 386 1.16 -27.49 -7.29
C ILE A 386 2.57 -27.60 -6.70
N TRP A 387 3.53 -28.03 -7.52
CA TRP A 387 4.94 -27.86 -7.22
C TRP A 387 5.39 -26.51 -7.76
N GLU A 388 5.90 -25.67 -6.87
CA GLU A 388 6.42 -24.35 -7.17
C GLU A 388 7.74 -24.12 -6.45
N ASP A 389 8.71 -23.55 -7.16
CA ASP A 389 10.06 -23.31 -6.64
C ASP A 389 10.79 -22.29 -7.55
N PHE A 390 12.00 -21.88 -7.17
CA PHE A 390 12.80 -20.88 -7.88
C PHE A 390 14.32 -21.09 -7.70
N THR A 391 15.11 -20.45 -8.56
CA THR A 391 16.55 -20.27 -8.36
C THR A 391 16.93 -18.82 -8.63
N ASP A 392 17.77 -18.29 -7.76
CA ASP A 392 18.31 -16.94 -7.87
C ASP A 392 19.51 -16.84 -8.83
N ASP A 393 20.15 -17.97 -9.18
CA ASP A 393 21.38 -18.01 -9.98
C ASP A 393 22.43 -16.94 -9.58
N GLY A 394 22.65 -16.80 -8.26
CA GLY A 394 23.58 -15.80 -7.70
C GLY A 394 23.03 -14.37 -7.58
N GLU A 395 21.82 -14.09 -8.09
CA GLU A 395 21.09 -12.83 -7.91
C GLU A 395 20.07 -12.95 -6.76
N ALA A 396 20.59 -12.93 -5.53
CA ALA A 396 19.79 -13.19 -4.33
C ALA A 396 18.49 -12.36 -4.29
N GLY A 397 17.36 -13.05 -4.14
CA GLY A 397 16.03 -12.45 -4.04
C GLY A 397 15.29 -12.22 -5.37
N ALA A 398 15.90 -12.47 -6.53
CA ALA A 398 15.24 -12.29 -7.83
C ALA A 398 14.26 -13.43 -8.16
N GLY A 399 14.63 -14.68 -7.92
CA GLY A 399 13.83 -15.87 -8.25
C GLY A 399 12.55 -15.93 -7.43
N ARG A 400 12.61 -15.62 -6.13
CA ARG A 400 11.40 -15.53 -5.29
C ARG A 400 10.42 -14.44 -5.77
N ARG A 401 10.92 -13.33 -6.33
CA ARG A 401 10.09 -12.24 -6.87
C ARG A 401 9.42 -12.67 -8.18
N LEU A 402 10.14 -13.39 -9.04
CA LEU A 402 9.54 -14.02 -10.23
C LEU A 402 8.44 -15.02 -9.82
N LEU A 403 8.68 -15.84 -8.80
CA LEU A 403 7.67 -16.77 -8.31
C LEU A 403 6.42 -16.04 -7.78
N ALA A 404 6.60 -14.92 -7.07
CA ALA A 404 5.51 -14.09 -6.61
C ALA A 404 4.68 -13.50 -7.76
N VAL A 405 5.33 -13.08 -8.86
CA VAL A 405 4.64 -12.65 -10.09
C VAL A 405 3.76 -13.78 -10.64
N LEU A 406 4.28 -15.00 -10.76
CA LEU A 406 3.52 -16.15 -11.24
C LEU A 406 2.33 -16.49 -10.33
N LYS A 407 2.53 -16.43 -9.01
CA LYS A 407 1.47 -16.63 -8.01
C LYS A 407 0.35 -15.62 -8.15
N LYS A 408 0.69 -14.33 -8.17
CA LYS A 408 -0.27 -13.22 -8.27
C LYS A 408 -1.08 -13.28 -9.56
N ARG A 409 -0.45 -13.67 -10.67
CA ARG A 409 -1.13 -13.84 -11.96
C ARG A 409 -1.95 -15.13 -12.05
N GLY A 410 -1.70 -16.09 -11.15
CA GLY A 410 -2.34 -17.40 -11.20
C GLY A 410 -1.80 -18.32 -12.29
N ASP A 411 -0.65 -17.99 -12.88
CA ASP A 411 -0.03 -18.76 -13.96
C ASP A 411 0.54 -20.08 -13.43
N LYS A 412 0.20 -21.19 -14.11
CA LYS A 412 0.57 -22.58 -13.76
C LYS A 412 1.00 -23.33 -15.00
N ASP A 413 1.68 -24.46 -14.79
CA ASP A 413 2.25 -25.35 -15.80
C ASP A 413 3.27 -24.63 -16.70
N ILE A 414 4.07 -23.75 -16.09
CA ILE A 414 5.09 -22.95 -16.76
C ILE A 414 6.36 -22.79 -15.92
N VAL A 415 7.47 -22.56 -16.62
CA VAL A 415 8.72 -22.00 -16.10
C VAL A 415 8.94 -20.64 -16.76
N VAL A 416 9.37 -19.66 -15.97
CA VAL A 416 9.91 -18.40 -16.45
C VAL A 416 11.38 -18.28 -16.03
N ILE A 417 12.26 -18.05 -17.00
CA ILE A 417 13.69 -17.82 -16.80
C ILE A 417 13.99 -16.42 -17.32
N VAL A 418 14.57 -15.56 -16.50
CA VAL A 418 15.00 -14.22 -16.92
C VAL A 418 16.52 -14.17 -16.93
N THR A 419 17.07 -13.98 -18.12
CA THR A 419 18.50 -13.84 -18.35
C THR A 419 18.90 -12.37 -18.24
N ARG A 420 19.90 -12.08 -17.40
CA ARG A 420 20.47 -10.75 -17.20
C ARG A 420 21.91 -10.68 -17.65
N TRP A 421 22.22 -9.70 -18.49
CA TRP A 421 23.59 -9.27 -18.77
C TRP A 421 23.87 -7.99 -18.00
N ARG A 422 24.72 -8.09 -16.97
CA ARG A 422 25.05 -6.96 -16.10
C ARG A 422 25.85 -5.91 -16.87
N GLY A 423 25.34 -4.69 -16.87
CA GLY A 423 26.04 -3.52 -17.37
C GLY A 423 27.13 -3.04 -16.40
N ILE A 424 27.92 -2.07 -16.86
CA ILE A 424 28.99 -1.45 -16.06
C ILE A 424 28.40 -0.71 -14.85
N ILE A 425 27.15 -0.25 -14.95
CA ILE A 425 26.46 0.49 -13.91
C ILE A 425 25.79 -0.50 -12.97
N HIS A 426 26.08 -0.37 -11.67
CA HIS A 426 25.38 -1.11 -10.63
C HIS A 426 23.94 -0.61 -10.52
N LEU A 427 22.98 -1.52 -10.74
CA LEU A 427 21.55 -1.16 -10.80
C LEU A 427 20.87 -1.03 -9.44
N GLY A 428 21.43 -1.52 -8.33
CA GLY A 428 20.67 -1.52 -7.07
C GLY A 428 19.36 -2.32 -7.21
N VAL A 429 18.30 -1.95 -6.51
CA VAL A 429 17.03 -2.68 -6.52
C VAL A 429 16.28 -2.63 -7.84
N ASP A 430 16.56 -1.65 -8.69
CA ASP A 430 16.01 -1.56 -10.03
C ASP A 430 16.20 -2.83 -10.87
N ARG A 431 17.27 -3.59 -10.62
CA ARG A 431 17.46 -4.89 -11.28
C ARG A 431 16.28 -5.83 -11.03
N PHE A 432 15.70 -5.83 -9.83
CA PHE A 432 14.57 -6.67 -9.47
C PHE A 432 13.27 -6.21 -10.13
N ARG A 433 13.05 -4.90 -10.24
CA ARG A 433 11.94 -4.33 -11.02
C ARG A 433 12.02 -4.78 -12.48
N ASN A 434 13.21 -4.75 -13.06
CA ASN A 434 13.46 -5.19 -14.43
C ASN A 434 13.24 -6.69 -14.64
N TYR A 435 13.63 -7.53 -13.67
CA TYR A 435 13.29 -8.97 -13.68
C TYR A 435 11.78 -9.19 -13.77
N CYS A 436 11.01 -8.57 -12.85
CA CYS A 436 9.55 -8.70 -12.82
C CYS A 436 8.90 -8.13 -14.08
N LYS A 437 9.33 -6.95 -14.54
CA LYS A 437 8.78 -6.28 -15.71
C LYS A 437 8.98 -7.09 -16.99
N ALA A 438 10.19 -7.65 -17.20
CA ALA A 438 10.47 -8.51 -18.34
C ALA A 438 9.59 -9.77 -18.35
N ALA A 439 9.40 -10.39 -17.17
CA ALA A 439 8.52 -11.55 -17.03
C ALA A 439 7.05 -11.22 -17.32
N VAL A 440 6.52 -10.14 -16.75
CA VAL A 440 5.13 -9.70 -16.96
C VAL A 440 4.87 -9.39 -18.44
N GLN A 441 5.77 -8.63 -19.09
CA GLN A 441 5.63 -8.30 -20.52
C GLN A 441 5.55 -9.54 -21.40
N LEU A 442 6.38 -10.55 -21.14
CA LEU A 442 6.34 -11.81 -21.88
C LEU A 442 5.00 -12.55 -21.68
N LEU A 443 4.54 -12.66 -20.44
CA LEU A 443 3.31 -13.40 -20.11
C LEU A 443 2.06 -12.71 -20.69
N GLU A 444 1.99 -11.39 -20.65
CA GLU A 444 0.88 -10.62 -21.25
C GLU A 444 0.83 -10.77 -22.78
N ASN A 445 1.99 -10.78 -23.44
CA ASN A 445 2.07 -10.99 -24.89
C ASN A 445 1.57 -12.38 -25.30
N GLU A 446 1.89 -13.40 -24.49
CA GLU A 446 1.41 -14.77 -24.70
C GLU A 446 -0.11 -14.91 -24.50
N ASP A 447 -0.66 -14.24 -23.50
CA ASP A 447 -2.12 -14.20 -23.27
C ASP A 447 -2.86 -13.54 -24.46
N GLY A 448 -2.31 -12.44 -24.99
CA GLY A 448 -2.85 -11.74 -26.15
C GLY A 448 -2.80 -12.58 -27.44
N GLY A 449 -1.71 -13.31 -27.66
CA GLY A 449 -1.54 -14.24 -28.79
C GLY A 449 -2.56 -15.38 -28.80
N ARG A 450 -2.93 -15.89 -27.62
CA ARG A 450 -3.96 -16.94 -27.47
C ARG A 450 -5.36 -16.47 -27.82
N GLN A 451 -5.72 -15.23 -27.49
CA GLN A 451 -7.04 -14.68 -27.82
C GLN A 451 -7.18 -14.35 -29.32
N GLY A 452 -6.12 -13.89 -29.98
CA GLY A 452 -6.11 -13.61 -31.42
C GLY A 452 -6.24 -14.87 -32.30
N SER A 453 -5.68 -15.99 -31.85
CA SER A 453 -5.66 -17.26 -32.60
C SER A 453 -7.04 -17.94 -32.64
N LYS A 454 -7.90 -17.74 -31.62
CA LYS A 454 -9.27 -18.27 -31.61
C LYS A 454 -10.24 -17.55 -32.55
N LYS A 455 -9.96 -16.31 -32.98
CA LYS A 455 -10.83 -15.53 -33.88
C LYS A 455 -10.57 -15.73 -35.38
N ARG A 456 -9.48 -16.40 -35.77
CA ARG A 456 -9.11 -16.64 -37.19
C ARG A 456 -9.49 -18.04 -37.71
N GLY A 457 -10.18 -18.85 -36.91
CA GLY A 457 -10.56 -20.23 -37.24
C GLY A 457 -12.07 -20.50 -37.26
N GLN A 458 -12.91 -19.48 -37.41
CA GLN A 458 -14.35 -19.64 -37.68
C GLN A 458 -14.69 -19.20 -39.10
#